data_AF-A0A840U441-F1
#
_entry.id   AF-A0A840U441-F1
#
_cell.length_a   1.000
_cell.length_b   1.000
_cell.length_c   1.000
_cell.angle_alpha   90.00
_cell.angle_beta   90.00
_cell.angle_gamma   90.00
#
_symmetry.space_group_name_H-M   'P 1'
#
loop_
_entity.id
_entity.type
_entity.pdbx_description
1 polymer ?
#
loop_
_entity_poly.entity_id
_entity_poly.type
_entity_poly.pdbx_seq_one_letter_code
_entity_poly.pdbx_strand_id
1 'polypeptide(L)'
;MTVKKAIGILKTQKDKLDDFGNENLNWVFQTASYIKDFFGEDSPEFSFISQFSFNVKASSWDRPEDVRRWLAEKPIVAKRFLDNCIETLEQKGLFKQPKQNFLNQLSETALWTLIPLIGTGLLSIGLFFGNLYSDKQNIELRQENKLLKDSLNTFRTLSLGNKTINSRPDTIIQKITNNDSLK
;
A
#
# COMPACT_ATOMS: atom_id res chain seq x y z
N MET A 1 -1.65 6.00 24.51
CA MET A 1 -2.62 5.68 25.57
C MET A 1 -3.04 4.21 25.44
N THR A 2 -3.25 3.46 26.53
CA THR A 2 -3.79 2.08 26.49
C THR A 2 -5.22 2.06 27.01
N VAL A 3 -6.04 1.11 26.54
CA VAL A 3 -7.44 0.96 26.97
C VAL A 3 -7.54 0.83 28.49
N LYS A 4 -6.68 0.01 29.10
CA LYS A 4 -6.61 -0.16 30.57
C LYS A 4 -6.37 1.16 31.32
N LYS A 5 -5.49 2.02 30.79
CA LYS A 5 -5.20 3.33 31.40
C LYS A 5 -6.38 4.30 31.24
N ALA A 6 -7.04 4.30 30.08
CA ALA A 6 -8.22 5.12 29.84
C ALA A 6 -9.39 4.73 30.76
N ILE A 7 -9.67 3.42 30.89
CA ILE A 7 -10.65 2.89 31.84
C ILE A 7 -10.29 3.31 33.28
N GLY A 8 -9.01 3.22 33.66
CA GLY A 8 -8.55 3.69 34.97
C GLY A 8 -8.85 5.16 35.21
N ILE A 9 -8.62 6.03 34.23
CA ILE A 9 -8.93 7.47 34.31
C ILE A 9 -10.45 7.68 34.47
N LEU A 10 -11.28 6.98 33.69
CA LEU A 10 -12.74 7.11 33.80
C LEU A 10 -13.27 6.64 35.16
N LYS A 11 -12.71 5.55 35.72
CA LYS A 11 -13.03 5.10 37.08
C LYS A 11 -12.67 6.15 38.12
N THR A 12 -11.47 6.74 38.04
CA THR A 12 -11.09 7.84 38.93
C THR A 12 -12.02 9.05 38.81
N GLN A 13 -12.46 9.42 37.59
CA GLN A 13 -13.42 10.50 37.44
C GLN A 13 -14.80 10.16 38.02
N LYS A 14 -15.22 8.90 37.92
CA LYS A 14 -16.44 8.39 38.54
C LYS A 14 -16.36 8.46 40.06
N ASP A 15 -15.25 8.01 40.66
CA ASP A 15 -15.05 8.01 42.11
C ASP A 15 -15.02 9.44 42.68
N LYS A 16 -14.49 10.41 41.92
CA LYS A 16 -14.53 11.83 42.32
C LYS A 16 -15.95 12.36 42.52
N LEU A 17 -16.95 11.81 41.83
CA LEU A 17 -18.36 12.18 41.98
C LEU A 17 -19.00 11.62 43.25
N ASP A 18 -18.27 10.88 44.09
CA ASP A 18 -18.72 10.57 45.45
C ASP A 18 -18.47 11.73 46.43
N ASP A 19 -17.58 12.66 46.06
CA ASP A 19 -17.31 13.88 46.82
C ASP A 19 -18.05 15.07 46.19
N PHE A 20 -18.98 15.63 46.95
CA PHE A 20 -19.85 16.74 46.55
C PHE A 20 -19.05 17.97 46.07
N GLY A 21 -17.82 18.17 46.56
CA GLY A 21 -16.95 19.28 46.13
C GLY A 21 -16.50 19.21 44.67
N ASN A 22 -16.59 18.04 44.05
CA ASN A 22 -16.17 17.81 42.66
C ASN A 22 -17.32 17.93 41.65
N GLU A 23 -18.56 18.16 42.07
CA GLU A 23 -19.73 18.37 41.21
C GLU A 23 -19.74 19.77 40.59
N ASN A 24 -18.71 20.08 39.81
CA ASN A 24 -18.46 21.43 39.30
C ASN A 24 -18.05 21.42 37.82
N LEU A 25 -17.97 22.61 37.22
CA LEU A 25 -17.60 22.76 35.81
C LEU A 25 -16.18 22.26 35.52
N ASN A 26 -15.24 22.35 36.47
CA ASN A 26 -13.87 21.87 36.25
C ASN A 26 -13.85 20.35 36.05
N TRP A 27 -14.65 19.61 36.82
CA TRP A 27 -14.80 18.18 36.61
C TRP A 27 -15.37 17.88 35.22
N VAL A 28 -16.38 18.63 34.78
CA VAL A 28 -16.97 18.46 33.44
C VAL A 28 -15.93 18.73 32.36
N PHE A 29 -15.19 19.83 32.43
CA PHE A 29 -14.15 20.16 31.44
C PHE A 29 -13.03 19.13 31.39
N GLN A 30 -12.53 18.68 32.55
CA GLN A 30 -11.49 17.65 32.60
C GLN A 30 -11.99 16.33 32.00
N THR A 31 -13.20 15.92 32.38
CA THR A 31 -13.81 14.68 31.88
C THR A 31 -14.06 14.77 30.38
N ALA A 32 -14.59 15.89 29.89
CA ALA A 32 -14.78 16.12 28.46
C ALA A 32 -13.47 16.05 27.67
N SER A 33 -12.37 16.60 28.22
CA SER A 33 -11.05 16.47 27.60
C SER A 33 -10.60 15.01 27.49
N TYR A 34 -10.79 14.21 28.54
CA TYR A 34 -10.45 12.78 28.48
C TYR A 34 -11.34 12.03 27.49
N ILE A 35 -12.64 12.29 27.47
CA ILE A 35 -13.57 11.68 26.52
C ILE A 35 -13.20 12.05 25.08
N LYS A 36 -12.84 13.31 24.80
CA LYS A 36 -12.32 13.75 23.49
C LYS A 36 -11.11 12.93 23.07
N ASP A 37 -10.16 12.72 23.97
CA ASP A 37 -8.95 11.95 23.69
C ASP A 37 -9.24 10.46 23.46
N PHE A 38 -10.28 9.92 24.10
CA PHE A 38 -10.59 8.47 24.08
C PHE A 38 -11.50 8.07 22.93
N PHE A 39 -12.45 8.94 22.55
CA PHE A 39 -13.50 8.65 21.58
C PHE A 39 -13.44 9.54 20.33
N GLY A 40 -12.71 10.65 20.38
CA GLY A 40 -12.64 11.64 19.31
C GLY A 40 -13.59 12.82 19.53
N GLU A 41 -13.37 13.89 18.79
CA GLU A 41 -14.16 15.13 18.88
C GLU A 41 -15.56 14.97 18.26
N ASP A 42 -15.71 14.14 17.23
CA ASP A 42 -16.98 13.92 16.54
C ASP A 42 -17.82 12.81 17.20
N SER A 43 -17.43 12.33 18.38
CA SER A 43 -18.08 11.20 19.03
C SER A 43 -19.37 11.63 19.77
N PRO A 44 -20.41 10.77 19.81
CA PRO A 44 -21.60 11.01 20.62
C PRO A 44 -21.29 11.23 22.10
N GLU A 45 -20.30 10.50 22.64
CA GLU A 45 -19.85 10.61 24.02
C GLU A 45 -19.29 12.01 24.30
N PHE A 46 -18.44 12.53 23.41
CA PHE A 46 -17.92 13.89 23.54
C PHE A 46 -19.02 14.95 23.40
N SER A 47 -19.94 14.77 22.45
CA SER A 47 -21.09 15.66 22.28
C SER A 47 -21.98 15.71 23.53
N PHE A 48 -22.16 14.59 24.22
CA PHE A 48 -22.95 14.55 25.46
C PHE A 48 -22.24 15.29 26.60
N ILE A 49 -20.99 14.92 26.89
CA ILE A 49 -20.27 15.46 28.07
C ILE A 49 -19.94 16.94 27.93
N SER A 50 -19.71 17.43 26.70
CA SER A 50 -19.46 18.86 26.44
C SER A 50 -20.67 19.75 26.74
N GLN A 51 -21.88 19.19 26.69
CA GLN A 51 -23.13 19.90 27.02
C GLN A 51 -23.61 19.62 28.44
N PHE A 52 -22.97 18.68 29.15
CA PHE A 52 -23.38 18.29 30.48
C PHE A 52 -23.15 19.43 31.48
N SER A 53 -24.10 19.62 32.39
CA SER A 53 -23.96 20.56 33.49
C SER A 53 -24.67 20.02 34.72
N PHE A 54 -24.01 20.19 35.87
CA PHE A 54 -24.60 19.99 37.19
C PHE A 54 -25.66 21.05 37.52
N ASN A 55 -25.70 22.16 36.79
CA ASN A 55 -26.72 23.18 36.97
C ASN A 55 -28.06 22.71 36.40
N VAL A 56 -29.12 23.09 37.11
CA VAL A 56 -30.51 22.87 36.70
C VAL A 56 -31.14 24.22 36.41
N LYS A 57 -31.70 24.39 35.21
CA LYS A 57 -32.50 25.58 34.89
C LYS A 57 -33.89 25.38 35.46
N ALA A 58 -34.22 26.15 36.48
CA ALA A 58 -35.55 26.17 37.08
C ALA A 58 -36.30 27.45 36.66
N SER A 59 -37.59 27.31 36.43
CA SER A 59 -38.56 28.38 36.23
C SER A 59 -39.16 28.83 37.57
N SER A 60 -39.75 30.04 37.60
CA SER A 60 -40.49 30.52 38.77
C SER A 60 -41.71 29.66 39.14
N TRP A 61 -42.15 28.81 38.20
CA TRP A 61 -43.30 27.90 38.36
C TRP A 61 -42.90 26.51 38.86
N ASP A 62 -41.61 26.19 38.90
CA ASP A 62 -41.14 24.87 39.31
C ASP A 62 -41.19 24.73 40.84
N ARG A 63 -41.56 23.53 41.32
CA ARG A 63 -41.57 23.26 42.75
C ARG A 63 -40.15 23.11 43.27
N PRO A 64 -39.81 23.68 44.43
CA PRO A 64 -38.48 23.53 45.01
C PRO A 64 -38.04 22.06 45.17
N GLU A 65 -38.99 21.16 45.44
CA GLU A 65 -38.74 19.72 45.56
C GLU A 65 -38.30 19.08 44.24
N ASP A 66 -38.89 19.51 43.12
CA ASP A 66 -38.54 19.01 41.79
C ASP A 66 -37.13 19.47 41.40
N VAL A 67 -36.80 20.74 41.69
CA VAL A 67 -35.45 21.29 41.45
C VAL A 67 -34.39 20.53 42.26
N ARG A 68 -34.67 20.26 43.55
CA ARG A 68 -33.77 19.46 44.40
C ARG A 68 -33.58 18.05 43.87
N ARG A 69 -34.65 17.42 43.40
CA ARG A 69 -34.59 16.09 42.79
C ARG A 69 -33.76 16.10 41.51
N TRP A 70 -33.99 17.06 40.60
CA TRP A 70 -33.22 17.18 39.37
C TRP A 70 -31.72 17.39 39.64
N LEU A 71 -31.37 18.19 40.65
CA LEU A 71 -29.99 18.37 41.08
C LEU A 71 -29.38 17.04 41.57
N ALA A 72 -30.10 16.32 42.43
CA ALA A 72 -29.65 15.02 42.96
C ALA A 72 -29.53 13.93 41.87
N GLU A 73 -30.26 14.04 40.77
CA GLU A 73 -30.16 13.10 39.64
C GLU A 73 -28.92 13.35 38.77
N LYS A 74 -28.33 14.56 38.76
CA LYS A 74 -27.17 14.88 37.90
C LYS A 74 -25.95 13.99 38.13
N PRO A 75 -25.48 13.77 39.38
CA PRO A 75 -24.32 12.91 39.63
C PRO A 75 -24.60 11.46 39.23
N ILE A 76 -25.84 11.00 39.41
CA ILE A 76 -26.27 9.64 39.04
C ILE A 76 -26.17 9.47 37.51
N VAL A 77 -26.66 10.45 36.74
CA VAL A 77 -26.57 10.46 35.29
C VAL A 77 -25.11 10.47 34.82
N ALA A 78 -24.26 11.31 35.43
CA ALA A 78 -22.84 11.38 35.10
C ALA A 78 -22.11 10.05 35.38
N LYS A 79 -22.36 9.41 36.54
CA LYS A 79 -21.78 8.10 36.87
C LYS A 79 -22.19 7.03 35.87
N ARG A 80 -23.48 6.97 35.51
CA ARG A 80 -23.99 6.02 34.51
C ARG A 80 -23.37 6.26 33.13
N PHE A 81 -23.22 7.53 32.73
CA PHE A 81 -22.54 7.88 31.48
C PHE A 81 -21.10 7.36 31.45
N LEU A 82 -20.34 7.55 32.54
CA LEU A 82 -18.98 7.04 32.64
C LEU A 82 -18.90 5.51 32.58
N ASP A 83 -19.85 4.80 33.20
CA ASP A 83 -19.94 3.34 33.11
C ASP A 83 -20.15 2.88 31.66
N ASN A 84 -21.06 3.54 30.93
CA ASN A 84 -21.28 3.26 29.51
C ASN A 84 -20.02 3.53 28.66
N CYS A 85 -19.28 4.60 28.96
CA CYS A 85 -18.01 4.88 28.29
C CYS A 85 -16.96 3.80 28.60
N ILE A 86 -16.88 3.32 29.85
CA ILE A 86 -15.97 2.22 30.22
C ILE A 86 -16.32 0.96 29.42
N GLU A 87 -17.59 0.57 29.39
CA GLU A 87 -18.06 -0.58 28.62
C GLU A 87 -17.73 -0.43 27.12
N THR A 88 -17.95 0.76 26.57
CA THR A 88 -17.64 1.04 25.16
C THR A 88 -16.14 0.90 24.88
N LEU A 89 -15.27 1.36 25.78
CA LEU A 89 -13.82 1.19 25.65
C LEU A 89 -13.39 -0.28 25.77
N GLU A 90 -14.08 -1.08 26.59
CA GLU A 90 -13.81 -2.52 26.71
C GLU A 90 -14.19 -3.27 25.43
N GLN A 91 -15.28 -2.88 24.77
CA GLN A 91 -15.78 -3.55 23.57
C GLN A 91 -15.12 -3.05 22.27
N LYS A 92 -15.03 -1.72 22.07
CA LYS A 92 -14.58 -1.10 20.81
C LYS A 92 -13.11 -0.65 20.86
N GLY A 93 -12.55 -0.49 22.06
CA GLY A 93 -11.19 0.05 22.24
C GLY A 93 -11.12 1.57 22.09
N LEU A 94 -9.89 2.08 22.05
CA LEU A 94 -9.61 3.52 21.93
C LEU A 94 -9.78 4.01 20.49
N PHE A 95 -10.32 5.22 20.35
CA PHE A 95 -10.31 5.95 19.11
C PHE A 95 -8.86 6.14 18.62
N LYS A 96 -8.65 5.88 17.34
CA LYS A 96 -7.40 6.16 16.64
C LYS A 96 -7.75 7.12 15.52
N GLN A 97 -7.25 8.35 15.60
CA GLN A 97 -7.33 9.26 14.47
C GLN A 97 -6.73 8.56 13.24
N PRO A 98 -7.39 8.63 12.07
CA PRO A 98 -6.83 8.09 10.85
C PRO A 98 -5.46 8.73 10.64
N LYS A 99 -4.41 7.91 10.73
CA LYS A 99 -3.04 8.38 10.57
C LYS A 99 -2.93 8.93 9.15
N GLN A 100 -2.60 10.21 9.02
CA GLN A 100 -2.33 10.81 7.71
C GLN A 100 -1.12 10.08 7.12
N ASN A 101 -1.36 9.18 6.18
CA ASN A 101 -0.32 8.63 5.33
C ASN A 101 0.01 9.65 4.23
N PHE A 102 1.21 9.58 3.67
CA PHE A 102 1.67 10.46 2.58
C PHE A 102 0.64 10.63 1.45
N LEU A 103 -0.08 9.54 1.12
CA LEU A 103 -1.13 9.54 0.10
C LEU A 103 -2.37 10.38 0.47
N ASN A 104 -2.68 10.51 1.76
CA ASN A 104 -3.81 11.33 2.26
C ASN A 104 -3.47 12.82 2.38
N GLN A 105 -2.18 13.19 2.29
CA GLN A 105 -1.74 14.60 2.22
C GLN A 105 -1.70 15.13 0.78
N LEU A 106 -1.70 14.24 -0.22
CA LEU A 106 -1.79 14.64 -1.61
C LEU A 106 -3.23 15.04 -1.92
N SER A 107 -3.42 16.23 -2.50
CA SER A 107 -4.73 16.63 -3.01
C SER A 107 -5.19 15.64 -4.09
N GLU A 108 -6.50 15.52 -4.31
CA GLU A 108 -7.05 14.74 -5.43
C GLU A 108 -6.36 15.09 -6.75
N THR A 109 -6.07 16.37 -6.96
CA THR A 109 -5.34 16.87 -8.15
C THR A 109 -3.90 16.35 -8.22
N ALA A 110 -3.22 16.23 -7.09
CA ALA A 110 -1.86 15.70 -7.03
C ALA A 110 -1.84 14.17 -7.27
N LEU A 111 -2.83 13.43 -6.77
CA LEU A 111 -2.96 12.00 -7.07
C LEU A 111 -3.23 11.74 -8.56
N TRP A 112 -4.14 12.52 -9.17
CA TRP A 112 -4.45 12.41 -10.60
C TRP A 112 -3.29 12.82 -11.51
N THR A 113 -2.35 13.65 -11.06
CA THR A 113 -1.16 13.99 -11.83
C THR A 113 -0.01 13.00 -11.61
N LEU A 114 0.12 12.41 -10.41
CA LEU A 114 1.20 11.46 -10.10
C LEU A 114 1.05 10.12 -10.84
N ILE A 115 -0.18 9.59 -10.94
CA ILE A 115 -0.48 8.30 -11.59
C ILE A 115 -0.01 8.26 -13.05
N PRO A 116 -0.37 9.22 -13.93
CA PRO A 116 0.10 9.22 -15.31
C PRO A 116 1.60 9.53 -15.42
N LEU A 117 2.18 10.33 -14.51
CA LEU A 117 3.61 10.65 -14.52
C LEU A 117 4.48 9.41 -14.25
N ILE A 118 4.11 8.61 -13.25
CA ILE A 118 4.82 7.36 -12.93
C ILE A 118 4.56 6.32 -14.02
N GLY A 119 3.33 6.21 -14.51
CA GLY A 119 2.97 5.27 -15.57
C GLY A 119 3.71 5.54 -16.89
N THR A 120 3.77 6.81 -17.32
CA THR A 120 4.49 7.21 -18.55
C THR A 120 6.01 7.13 -18.38
N GLY A 121 6.53 7.45 -17.19
CA GLY A 121 7.95 7.31 -16.86
C GLY A 121 8.44 5.86 -16.90
N LEU A 122 7.68 4.92 -16.31
CA LEU A 122 8.04 3.50 -16.34
C LEU A 122 7.92 2.89 -17.75
N LEU A 123 6.91 3.30 -18.52
CA LEU A 123 6.74 2.84 -19.90
C LEU A 123 7.87 3.33 -20.82
N SER A 124 8.31 4.59 -20.66
CA SER A 124 9.39 5.15 -21.48
C SER A 124 10.75 4.51 -21.16
N ILE A 125 11.05 4.27 -19.88
CA ILE A 125 12.25 3.51 -19.46
C ILE A 125 12.19 2.08 -20.01
N GLY A 126 11.04 1.40 -19.89
CA GLY A 126 10.84 0.04 -20.40
C GLY A 126 11.03 -0.07 -21.91
N LEU A 127 10.47 0.88 -22.69
CA LEU A 127 10.63 0.92 -24.14
C LEU A 127 12.07 1.22 -24.56
N PHE A 128 12.78 2.11 -23.86
CA PHE A 128 14.17 2.45 -24.16
C PHE A 128 15.10 1.25 -23.95
N PHE A 129 15.00 0.57 -22.80
CA PHE A 129 15.79 -0.64 -22.56
C PHE A 129 15.36 -1.80 -23.47
N GLY A 130 14.06 -1.95 -23.76
CA GLY A 130 13.56 -2.96 -24.69
C GLY A 130 14.13 -2.81 -26.10
N ASN A 131 14.17 -1.59 -26.63
CA ASN A 131 14.74 -1.31 -27.95
C ASN A 131 16.25 -1.60 -27.99
N LEU A 132 17.01 -1.21 -26.95
CA LEU A 132 18.46 -1.49 -26.88
C LEU A 132 18.78 -3.00 -26.89
N TYR A 133 17.98 -3.80 -26.17
CA TYR A 133 18.15 -5.25 -26.16
C TYR A 133 17.73 -5.89 -27.49
N SER A 134 16.65 -5.42 -28.10
CA SER A 134 16.16 -5.93 -29.39
C SER A 134 17.15 -5.65 -30.53
N ASP A 135 17.75 -4.46 -30.58
CA ASP A 135 18.74 -4.10 -31.60
C ASP A 135 20.02 -4.94 -31.49
N LYS A 136 20.51 -5.19 -30.27
CA LYS A 136 21.66 -6.08 -30.06
C LYS A 136 21.39 -7.50 -30.58
N GLN A 137 20.23 -8.07 -30.25
CA GLN A 137 19.86 -9.41 -30.72
C GLN A 137 19.71 -9.46 -32.24
N ASN A 138 19.16 -8.41 -32.86
CA ASN A 138 18.97 -8.36 -34.32
C ASN A 138 20.31 -8.23 -35.07
N ILE A 139 21.28 -7.50 -34.51
CA ILE A 139 22.65 -7.42 -35.05
C ILE A 139 23.36 -8.77 -34.95
N GLU A 140 23.25 -9.45 -33.80
CA GLU A 140 23.84 -10.77 -33.57
C GLU A 140 23.24 -11.82 -34.52
N LEU A 141 21.92 -11.87 -34.66
CA LEU A 141 21.22 -12.75 -35.61
C LEU A 141 21.59 -12.49 -37.07
N ARG A 142 21.85 -11.23 -37.45
CA ARG A 142 22.33 -10.88 -38.80
C ARG A 142 23.76 -11.33 -39.03
N GLN A 143 24.62 -11.25 -38.02
CA GLN A 143 25.99 -11.76 -38.10
C GLN A 143 26.02 -13.28 -38.22
N GLU A 144 25.24 -13.99 -37.42
CA GLU A 144 25.11 -15.44 -37.51
C GLU A 144 24.58 -15.88 -38.89
N ASN A 145 23.55 -15.21 -39.41
CA ASN A 145 23.05 -15.48 -40.77
C ASN A 145 24.12 -15.25 -41.84
N LYS A 146 24.93 -14.20 -41.70
CA LYS A 146 26.02 -13.92 -42.65
C LYS A 146 27.09 -15.01 -42.59
N LEU A 147 27.51 -15.40 -41.39
CA LEU A 147 28.49 -16.47 -41.17
C LEU A 147 27.98 -17.83 -41.69
N LEU A 148 26.71 -18.16 -41.43
CA LEU A 148 26.08 -19.38 -41.96
C LEU A 148 25.98 -19.36 -43.49
N LYS A 149 25.66 -18.20 -44.09
CA LYS A 149 25.60 -18.07 -45.54
C LYS A 149 26.98 -18.17 -46.18
N ASP A 150 27.99 -17.58 -45.56
CA ASP A 150 29.38 -17.65 -46.02
C ASP A 150 29.95 -19.06 -45.87
N SER A 151 29.65 -19.77 -44.78
CA SER A 151 30.04 -21.17 -44.60
C SER A 151 29.35 -22.09 -45.60
N LEU A 152 28.07 -21.87 -45.90
CA LEU A 152 27.31 -22.65 -46.88
C LEU A 152 27.80 -22.38 -48.31
N ASN A 153 28.13 -21.13 -48.64
CA ASN A 153 28.76 -20.79 -49.91
C ASN A 153 30.16 -21.42 -50.04
N THR A 154 30.95 -21.39 -48.98
CA THR A 154 32.29 -22.01 -48.95
C THR A 154 32.20 -23.53 -49.08
N PHE A 155 31.23 -24.15 -48.41
CA PHE A 155 30.97 -25.59 -48.56
C PHE A 155 30.50 -25.92 -49.98
N ARG A 156 29.65 -25.09 -50.59
CA ARG A 156 29.21 -25.25 -51.98
C ARG A 156 30.36 -25.10 -52.97
N THR A 157 31.26 -24.15 -52.78
CA THR A 157 32.44 -23.97 -53.65
C THR A 157 33.45 -25.11 -53.47
N LEU A 158 33.67 -25.59 -52.26
CA LEU A 158 34.50 -26.77 -51.99
C LEU A 158 33.87 -28.05 -52.58
N SER A 159 32.56 -28.20 -52.47
CA SER A 159 31.80 -29.31 -53.06
C SER A 159 31.85 -29.29 -54.59
N LEU A 160 31.74 -28.11 -55.22
CA LEU A 160 31.92 -27.96 -56.67
C LEU A 160 33.38 -28.19 -57.11
N GLY A 161 34.36 -27.69 -56.34
CA GLY A 161 35.79 -27.87 -56.64
C GLY A 161 36.22 -29.34 -56.59
N ASN A 162 35.68 -30.13 -55.66
CA ASN A 162 35.90 -31.58 -55.59
C ASN A 162 35.22 -32.37 -56.73
N LYS A 163 34.19 -31.80 -57.37
CA LYS A 163 33.54 -32.45 -58.53
C LYS A 163 34.38 -32.32 -59.81
N THR A 164 35.25 -31.32 -59.90
CA THR A 164 36.18 -31.12 -61.04
C THR A 164 37.51 -31.86 -60.91
N ILE A 165 37.93 -32.27 -59.71
CA ILE A 165 39.21 -33.01 -59.52
C ILE A 165 39.00 -34.54 -59.70
N ASN A 166 37.78 -35.04 -59.53
CA ASN A 166 37.47 -36.48 -59.64
C ASN A 166 36.97 -36.93 -61.03
N SER A 167 37.10 -36.11 -62.07
CA SER A 167 36.73 -36.47 -63.45
C SER A 167 37.93 -36.43 -64.41
N ARG A 168 39.08 -37.00 -64.00
CA ARG A 168 40.12 -37.47 -64.94
C ARG A 168 41.11 -38.47 -64.32
N PRO A 169 40.80 -39.77 -64.24
CA PRO A 169 41.75 -40.81 -64.58
C PRO A 169 41.54 -41.22 -66.04
N ASP A 170 42.50 -41.93 -66.61
CA ASP A 170 42.47 -42.53 -67.96
C ASP A 170 43.01 -41.64 -69.09
N THR A 171 44.33 -41.74 -69.28
CA THR A 171 44.95 -42.20 -70.54
C THR A 171 46.48 -42.08 -70.49
N ILE A 172 47.18 -42.75 -69.57
CA ILE A 172 48.65 -43.00 -69.73
C ILE A 172 49.07 -44.32 -69.06
N ILE A 173 48.37 -45.45 -69.26
CA ILE A 173 48.96 -46.79 -69.06
C ILE A 173 48.27 -47.77 -70.02
N GLN A 174 48.68 -47.81 -71.29
CA GLN A 174 48.53 -48.98 -72.17
C GLN A 174 49.28 -48.75 -73.50
N LYS A 175 50.61 -48.70 -73.40
CA LYS A 175 51.50 -48.99 -74.53
C LYS A 175 52.87 -49.28 -73.95
N ILE A 176 53.08 -50.51 -73.53
CA ILE A 176 54.35 -51.27 -73.48
C ILE A 176 53.94 -52.66 -72.98
N THR A 177 53.48 -53.51 -73.90
CA THR A 177 53.84 -54.94 -73.99
C THR A 177 53.14 -55.57 -75.20
N ASN A 178 53.97 -56.27 -75.98
CA ASN A 178 53.67 -57.29 -77.00
C ASN A 178 53.31 -56.80 -78.42
N ASN A 179 54.31 -56.79 -79.31
CA ASN A 179 54.58 -57.98 -80.14
C ASN A 179 55.87 -57.83 -80.94
N ASP A 180 56.88 -58.63 -80.57
CA ASP A 180 57.73 -59.29 -81.55
C ASP A 180 56.88 -60.31 -82.32
N SER A 181 56.83 -60.21 -83.65
CA SER A 181 57.13 -61.31 -84.58
C SER A 181 56.70 -61.04 -86.03
N LEU A 182 57.62 -61.38 -86.94
CA LEU A 182 57.45 -61.79 -88.35
C LEU A 182 57.13 -60.72 -89.41
N LYS A 183 58.19 -60.21 -90.05
CA LYS A 183 58.57 -60.65 -91.41
C LYS A 183 60.03 -60.34 -91.73
#